data_AF-A0A0M0ELG1-F1
#
_entry.id   AF-A0A0M0ELG1-F1
#
_cell.length_a   1.000
_cell.length_b   1.000
_cell.length_c   1.000
_cell.angle_alpha   90.00
_cell.angle_beta   90.00
_cell.angle_gamma   90.00
#
_symmetry.space_group_name_H-M   'P 1'
#
loop_
_entity.id
_entity.type
_entity.pdbx_description
1 polymer ?
#
loop_
_entity_poly.entity_id
_entity_poly.type
_entity_poly.pdbx_seq_one_letter_code
_entity_poly.pdbx_strand_id
1 'polypeptide(L)'
;MSETTGCTADWHLEHSSPGQILHYLDPRRPFARQINILTNRFRDIQALCNDGAASPALTRLRNALAFHMVRMSRWWRFDFCPRGVTGVRNPLFLTYVKAHAERSAEDDALFDLFTLQRHMHAGDGGHILVVGHDPLTAPSVSILYGVDGQRNFRFATSSRGVEPLWNGKAYPDFASAWLAARAVHALIQDDSADIHEYETAHREHMWVRSWHHRHFHRSGKLPVIRLYAQANAQLMNCQSAFGRAEMKTVVERMAFDIARTAFQRHMTVADLIEESDALSISLRSANTIKQRARAYVATCIDPMARPEMDTLLDRVVSYVPRRCP
;
A
#
# COMPACT_ATOMS: atom_id res chain seq x y z
N MET A 1 0.62 1.83 28.16
CA MET A 1 -0.49 0.87 28.05
C MET A 1 -0.58 0.50 26.58
N SER A 2 -0.63 -0.79 26.25
CA SER A 2 -0.76 -1.20 24.85
C SER A 2 -2.18 -0.87 24.40
N GLU A 3 -2.32 0.16 23.57
CA GLU A 3 -3.60 0.60 23.00
C GLU A 3 -4.08 -0.47 22.02
N THR A 4 -4.70 -1.52 22.53
CA THR A 4 -5.66 -2.26 21.72
C THR A 4 -6.81 -1.30 21.44
N THR A 5 -7.29 -1.28 20.21
CA THR A 5 -8.49 -0.54 19.76
C THR A 5 -9.80 -1.00 20.45
N GLY A 6 -9.71 -1.76 21.54
CA GLY A 6 -10.85 -2.28 22.31
C GLY A 6 -11.47 -3.57 21.75
N CYS A 7 -10.93 -4.15 20.67
CA CYS A 7 -11.46 -5.39 20.08
C CYS A 7 -10.91 -6.65 20.76
N THR A 8 -11.76 -7.67 20.85
CA THR A 8 -11.42 -8.96 21.47
C THR A 8 -10.67 -9.88 20.51
N ALA A 9 -10.05 -10.93 21.04
CA ALA A 9 -9.38 -11.96 20.24
C ALA A 9 -10.35 -12.63 19.24
N ASP A 10 -11.57 -12.94 19.66
CA ASP A 10 -12.58 -13.59 18.81
C ASP A 10 -12.99 -12.70 17.64
N TRP A 11 -13.19 -11.40 17.90
CA TRP A 11 -13.47 -10.44 16.82
C TRP A 11 -12.34 -10.44 15.77
N HIS A 12 -11.08 -10.46 16.21
CA HIS A 12 -9.95 -10.48 15.28
C HIS A 12 -9.89 -11.77 14.45
N LEU A 13 -10.20 -12.92 15.04
CA LEU A 13 -10.23 -14.20 14.34
C LEU A 13 -11.26 -14.21 13.20
N GLU A 14 -12.37 -13.49 13.36
CA GLU A 14 -13.44 -13.40 12.35
C GLU A 14 -13.18 -12.35 11.26
N HIS A 15 -12.47 -11.26 11.60
CA HIS A 15 -12.44 -10.05 10.74
C HIS A 15 -11.05 -9.65 10.23
N SER A 16 -9.99 -10.26 10.76
CA SER A 16 -8.61 -9.81 10.48
C SER A 16 -7.83 -10.78 9.61
N SER A 17 -8.50 -11.75 8.97
CA SER A 17 -7.81 -12.68 8.09
C SER A 17 -7.22 -11.94 6.87
N PRO A 18 -6.00 -12.28 6.40
CA PRO A 18 -5.40 -11.62 5.25
C PRO A 18 -6.29 -11.64 3.99
N GLY A 19 -7.04 -12.72 3.77
CA GLY A 19 -7.97 -12.84 2.63
C GLY A 19 -9.15 -11.85 2.65
N GLN A 20 -9.53 -11.32 3.81
CA GLN A 20 -10.53 -10.26 3.94
C GLN A 20 -9.94 -8.85 3.73
N ILE A 21 -8.62 -8.71 3.86
CA ILE A 21 -7.92 -7.42 3.86
C ILE A 21 -7.25 -7.17 2.50
N LEU A 22 -6.72 -8.21 1.86
CA LEU A 22 -5.76 -8.11 0.77
C LEU A 22 -6.33 -8.59 -0.56
N HIS A 23 -6.03 -7.81 -1.60
CA HIS A 23 -6.38 -8.10 -2.98
C HIS A 23 -5.13 -7.97 -3.86
N TYR A 24 -4.25 -8.99 -3.80
CA TYR A 24 -2.97 -8.96 -4.50
C TYR A 24 -3.09 -8.81 -6.02
N LEU A 25 -4.13 -9.39 -6.61
CA LEU A 25 -4.35 -9.39 -8.07
C LEU A 25 -5.25 -8.23 -8.56
N ASP A 26 -5.63 -7.30 -7.67
CA ASP A 26 -6.45 -6.14 -8.03
C ASP A 26 -5.78 -4.83 -7.55
N PRO A 27 -4.84 -4.27 -8.34
CA PRO A 27 -4.12 -3.04 -7.98
C PRO A 27 -5.03 -1.81 -7.88
N ARG A 28 -6.28 -1.89 -8.38
CA ARG A 28 -7.25 -0.80 -8.27
C ARG A 28 -7.71 -0.60 -6.83
N ARG A 29 -7.51 -1.58 -5.94
CA ARG A 29 -7.74 -1.44 -4.50
C ARG A 29 -6.61 -0.61 -3.89
N PRO A 30 -6.89 0.53 -3.23
CA PRO A 30 -5.85 1.43 -2.74
C PRO A 30 -4.83 0.70 -1.85
N PHE A 31 -3.56 0.74 -2.25
CA PHE A 31 -2.43 0.20 -1.48
C PHE A 31 -2.47 0.67 -0.02
N ALA A 32 -2.63 1.99 0.19
CA ALA A 32 -2.62 2.60 1.52
C ALA A 32 -3.68 1.98 2.45
N ARG A 33 -4.89 1.74 1.94
CA ARG A 33 -5.97 1.11 2.73
C ARG A 33 -5.57 -0.28 3.22
N GLN A 34 -5.10 -1.13 2.29
CA GLN A 34 -4.77 -2.51 2.58
C GLN A 34 -3.63 -2.59 3.61
N ILE A 35 -2.57 -1.81 3.42
CA ILE A 35 -1.40 -1.87 4.30
C ILE A 35 -1.66 -1.22 5.67
N ASN A 36 -2.46 -0.16 5.75
CA ASN A 36 -2.82 0.45 7.03
C ASN A 36 -3.69 -0.49 7.87
N ILE A 37 -4.66 -1.19 7.25
CA ILE A 37 -5.45 -2.22 7.96
C ILE A 37 -4.54 -3.35 8.42
N LEU A 38 -3.71 -3.89 7.53
CA LEU A 38 -2.82 -5.01 7.84
C LEU A 38 -1.90 -4.71 9.03
N THR A 39 -1.30 -3.51 9.04
CA THR A 39 -0.39 -3.07 10.10
C THR A 39 -1.10 -2.79 11.42
N ASN A 40 -2.27 -2.15 11.39
CA ASN A 40 -3.07 -1.92 12.60
C ASN A 40 -3.52 -3.24 13.23
N ARG A 41 -4.11 -4.14 12.43
CA ARG A 41 -4.54 -5.47 12.89
C ARG A 41 -3.40 -6.29 13.48
N PHE A 42 -2.22 -6.26 12.86
CA PHE A 42 -1.06 -6.93 13.42
C PHE A 42 -0.69 -6.36 14.80
N ARG A 43 -0.68 -5.03 14.96
CA ARG A 43 -0.33 -4.38 16.24
C ARG A 43 -1.33 -4.74 17.34
N ASP A 44 -2.63 -4.70 17.05
CA ASP A 44 -3.68 -5.06 18.00
C ASP A 44 -3.55 -6.53 18.44
N ILE A 45 -3.37 -7.44 17.48
CA ILE A 45 -3.22 -8.87 17.77
C ILE A 45 -1.92 -9.17 18.51
N GLN A 46 -0.81 -8.50 18.16
CA GLN A 46 0.45 -8.63 18.88
C GLN A 46 0.31 -8.16 20.33
N ALA A 47 -0.41 -7.07 20.58
CA ALA A 47 -0.73 -6.60 21.92
C ALA A 47 -1.53 -7.63 22.71
N LEU A 48 -2.62 -8.15 22.13
CA LEU A 48 -3.42 -9.22 22.73
C LEU A 48 -2.59 -10.48 23.06
N CYS A 49 -1.68 -10.88 22.17
CA CYS A 49 -0.76 -11.99 22.44
C CYS A 49 0.19 -11.69 23.60
N ASN A 50 0.70 -10.46 23.71
CA ASN A 50 1.59 -10.06 24.80
C ASN A 50 0.86 -10.00 26.15
N ASP A 51 -0.42 -9.64 26.13
CA ASP A 51 -1.28 -9.53 27.32
C ASP A 51 -1.85 -10.89 27.79
N GLY A 52 -1.39 -12.00 27.20
CA GLY A 52 -1.72 -13.35 27.64
C GLY A 52 -2.87 -14.03 26.88
N ALA A 53 -3.50 -13.37 25.90
CA ALA A 53 -4.59 -13.94 25.10
C ALA A 53 -4.11 -14.82 23.91
N ALA A 54 -2.88 -15.33 23.97
CA ALA A 54 -2.19 -16.00 22.86
C ALA A 54 -2.70 -17.43 22.58
N SER A 55 -3.96 -17.56 22.14
CA SER A 55 -4.48 -18.84 21.63
C SER A 55 -3.70 -19.30 20.38
N PRO A 56 -3.67 -20.61 20.06
CA PRO A 56 -3.03 -21.11 18.84
C PRO A 56 -3.61 -20.47 17.57
N ALA A 57 -4.93 -20.19 17.56
CA ALA A 57 -5.58 -19.53 16.43
C ALA A 57 -5.12 -18.07 16.27
N LEU A 58 -5.06 -17.32 17.37
CA LEU A 58 -4.63 -15.93 17.36
C LEU A 58 -3.14 -15.81 16.97
N THR A 59 -2.32 -16.74 17.45
CA THR A 59 -0.90 -16.86 17.09
C THR A 59 -0.72 -17.12 15.59
N ARG A 60 -1.53 -18.02 15.00
CA ARG A 60 -1.51 -18.27 13.55
C ARG A 60 -1.89 -17.03 12.76
N LEU A 61 -2.93 -16.33 13.19
CA LEU A 61 -3.38 -15.11 12.55
C LEU A 61 -2.31 -14.02 12.59
N ARG A 62 -1.68 -13.79 13.74
CA ARG A 62 -0.54 -12.88 13.91
C ARG A 62 0.58 -13.19 12.91
N ASN A 63 0.96 -14.46 12.82
CA ASN A 63 2.02 -14.93 11.94
C ASN A 63 1.66 -14.72 10.46
N ALA A 64 0.40 -14.97 10.08
CA ALA A 64 -0.09 -14.70 8.74
C ALA A 64 -0.02 -13.20 8.39
N LEU A 65 -0.48 -12.32 9.29
CA LEU A 65 -0.38 -10.87 9.08
C LEU A 65 1.08 -10.41 8.95
N ALA A 66 1.99 -10.97 9.74
CA ALA A 66 3.43 -10.72 9.63
C ALA A 66 3.98 -11.07 8.24
N PHE A 67 3.67 -12.28 7.77
CA PHE A 67 4.08 -12.76 6.45
C PHE A 67 3.53 -11.86 5.34
N HIS A 68 2.25 -11.52 5.40
CA HIS A 68 1.61 -10.72 4.36
C HIS A 68 2.13 -9.27 4.32
N MET A 69 2.64 -8.71 5.42
CA MET A 69 3.34 -7.41 5.39
C MET A 69 4.64 -7.51 4.57
N VAL A 70 5.41 -8.60 4.73
CA VAL A 70 6.60 -8.85 3.90
C VAL A 70 6.21 -9.04 2.44
N ARG A 71 5.19 -9.86 2.17
CA ARG A 71 4.68 -10.09 0.81
C ARG A 71 4.22 -8.78 0.15
N MET A 72 3.45 -7.95 0.86
CA MET A 72 3.01 -6.64 0.38
C MET A 72 4.19 -5.70 0.09
N SER A 73 5.26 -5.73 0.90
CA SER A 73 6.46 -4.91 0.68
C SER A 73 7.12 -5.20 -0.66
N ARG A 74 7.09 -6.46 -1.10
CA ARG A 74 7.57 -6.88 -2.43
C ARG A 74 6.57 -6.56 -3.52
N TRP A 75 5.29 -6.82 -3.24
CA TRP A 75 4.20 -6.61 -4.21
C TRP A 75 4.08 -5.17 -4.71
N TRP A 76 4.24 -4.20 -3.79
CA TRP A 76 4.12 -2.76 -4.07
C TRP A 76 5.47 -2.03 -4.02
N ARG A 77 6.57 -2.75 -3.79
CA ARG A 77 7.94 -2.22 -3.67
C ARG A 77 8.07 -1.05 -2.69
N PHE A 78 7.58 -1.25 -1.47
CA PHE A 78 7.75 -0.25 -0.40
C PHE A 78 8.79 -0.63 0.64
N ASP A 79 9.41 0.38 1.26
CA ASP A 79 10.37 0.20 2.33
C ASP A 79 9.65 -0.20 3.61
N PHE A 80 9.94 -1.41 4.07
CA PHE A 80 9.35 -1.98 5.25
C PHE A 80 10.40 -2.23 6.33
N CYS A 81 10.29 -1.50 7.43
CA CYS A 81 11.06 -1.74 8.65
C CYS A 81 10.12 -2.26 9.73
N PRO A 82 10.18 -3.56 10.11
CA PRO A 82 9.29 -4.14 11.11
C PRO A 82 9.23 -3.32 12.40
N ARG A 83 10.39 -2.95 12.96
CA ARG A 83 10.44 -2.13 14.18
C ARG A 83 9.76 -0.77 13.99
N GLY A 84 9.98 -0.11 12.85
CA GLY A 84 9.42 1.22 12.59
C GLY A 84 7.90 1.20 12.41
N VAL A 85 7.37 0.12 11.83
CA VAL A 85 5.96 0.00 11.46
C VAL A 85 5.12 -0.67 12.54
N THR A 86 5.66 -1.72 13.17
CA THR A 86 4.91 -2.58 14.11
C THR A 86 5.41 -2.48 15.55
N GLY A 87 6.57 -1.88 15.79
CA GLY A 87 7.23 -1.85 17.09
C GLY A 87 7.98 -3.15 17.45
N VAL A 88 7.81 -4.22 16.67
CA VAL A 88 8.46 -5.52 16.92
C VAL A 88 9.87 -5.53 16.35
N ARG A 89 10.86 -6.01 17.13
CA ARG A 89 12.25 -6.13 16.67
C ARG A 89 12.37 -7.10 15.49
N ASN A 90 13.21 -6.77 14.52
CA ASN A 90 13.33 -7.53 13.27
C ASN A 90 13.55 -9.05 13.46
N PRO A 91 14.45 -9.53 14.34
CA PRO A 91 14.63 -10.97 14.53
C PRO A 91 13.35 -11.68 14.98
N LEU A 92 12.63 -11.10 15.95
CA LEU A 92 11.36 -11.63 16.46
C LEU A 92 10.27 -11.58 15.40
N PHE A 93 10.18 -10.46 14.66
CA PHE A 93 9.21 -10.36 13.57
C PHE A 93 9.42 -11.46 12.51
N LEU A 94 10.68 -11.75 12.17
CA LEU A 94 11.01 -12.80 11.20
C LEU A 94 10.69 -14.22 11.70
N THR A 95 10.62 -14.47 13.02
CA THR A 95 10.16 -15.79 13.50
C THR A 95 8.68 -16.00 13.21
N TYR A 96 7.86 -14.94 13.29
CA TYR A 96 6.44 -15.01 12.94
C TYR A 96 6.24 -15.28 11.45
N VAL A 97 7.02 -14.63 10.59
CA VAL A 97 6.99 -14.81 9.14
C VAL A 97 7.34 -16.26 8.78
N LYS A 98 8.46 -16.78 9.32
CA LYS A 98 8.89 -18.17 9.08
C LYS A 98 7.86 -19.20 9.54
N ALA A 99 7.33 -19.02 10.75
CA ALA A 99 6.32 -19.92 11.30
C ALA A 99 5.01 -19.93 10.51
N HIS A 100 4.71 -18.90 9.70
CA HIS A 100 3.61 -18.94 8.75
C HIS A 100 4.01 -19.67 7.45
N ALA A 101 5.14 -19.28 6.86
CA ALA A 101 5.63 -19.85 5.60
C ALA A 101 5.75 -21.38 5.66
N GLU A 102 6.29 -21.92 6.77
CA GLU A 102 6.47 -23.37 6.98
C GLU A 102 5.15 -24.19 6.94
N ARG A 103 3.98 -23.54 6.99
CA ARG A 103 2.67 -24.21 6.95
C ARG A 103 2.11 -24.40 5.55
N SER A 104 2.67 -23.75 4.55
CA SER A 104 2.14 -23.67 3.19
C SER A 104 3.29 -23.72 2.20
N ALA A 105 3.35 -24.78 1.38
CA ALA A 105 4.41 -24.92 0.38
C ALA A 105 4.45 -23.74 -0.61
N GLU A 106 3.29 -23.16 -0.93
CA GLU A 106 3.18 -21.99 -1.80
C GLU A 106 3.80 -20.74 -1.15
N ASP A 107 3.47 -20.48 0.12
CA ASP A 107 3.99 -19.32 0.84
C ASP A 107 5.46 -19.49 1.21
N ASP A 108 5.92 -20.72 1.46
CA ASP A 108 7.34 -21.04 1.64
C ASP A 108 8.13 -20.81 0.35
N ALA A 109 7.66 -21.30 -0.80
CA ALA A 109 8.30 -21.05 -2.08
C ALA A 109 8.37 -19.55 -2.41
N LEU A 110 7.29 -18.81 -2.12
CA LEU A 110 7.25 -17.36 -2.31
C LEU A 110 8.21 -16.63 -1.34
N PHE A 111 8.28 -17.09 -0.08
CA PHE A 111 9.20 -16.54 0.91
C PHE A 111 10.65 -16.78 0.52
N ASP A 112 10.98 -18.00 0.10
CA ASP A 112 12.29 -18.39 -0.39
C ASP A 112 12.69 -17.50 -1.57
N LEU A 113 11.80 -17.35 -2.57
CA LEU A 113 12.02 -16.50 -3.73
C LEU A 113 12.42 -15.05 -3.35
N PHE A 114 11.76 -14.48 -2.34
CA PHE A 114 12.05 -13.12 -1.91
C PHE A 114 13.22 -12.98 -0.93
N THR A 115 13.79 -14.09 -0.46
CA THR A 115 14.84 -14.09 0.57
C THR A 115 16.09 -14.84 0.14
N LEU A 116 16.09 -16.16 0.26
CA LEU A 116 17.27 -17.03 0.14
C LEU A 116 17.44 -17.62 -1.26
N GLN A 117 16.34 -17.83 -2.00
CA GLN A 117 16.31 -18.44 -3.33
C GLN A 117 17.06 -19.78 -3.36
N ARG A 118 16.69 -20.68 -2.45
CA ARG A 118 17.22 -22.05 -2.38
C ARG A 118 16.68 -22.92 -3.50
N HIS A 119 15.43 -22.71 -3.89
CA HIS A 119 14.75 -23.54 -4.89
C HIS A 119 14.74 -22.88 -6.29
N MET A 120 14.79 -21.55 -6.32
CA MET A 120 14.83 -20.76 -7.56
C MET A 120 16.27 -20.43 -7.93
N HIS A 121 16.59 -20.43 -9.22
CA HIS A 121 17.92 -20.00 -9.68
C HIS A 121 18.08 -18.49 -9.47
N ALA A 122 18.86 -18.09 -8.46
CA ALA A 122 19.10 -16.69 -8.15
C ALA A 122 19.73 -15.98 -9.35
N GLY A 123 19.13 -14.85 -9.76
CA GLY A 123 19.59 -14.05 -10.91
C GLY A 123 19.04 -14.51 -12.26
N ASP A 124 18.37 -15.66 -12.35
CA ASP A 124 17.79 -16.18 -13.59
C ASP A 124 16.42 -15.54 -13.88
N GLY A 125 16.33 -14.78 -14.97
CA GLY A 125 15.08 -14.16 -15.42
C GLY A 125 14.10 -15.11 -16.12
N GLY A 126 14.55 -16.33 -16.47
CA GLY A 126 13.75 -17.36 -17.14
C GLY A 126 13.06 -18.32 -16.18
N HIS A 127 13.58 -18.48 -14.95
CA HIS A 127 12.91 -19.27 -13.91
C HIS A 127 11.85 -18.41 -13.22
N ILE A 128 10.58 -18.71 -13.45
CA ILE A 128 9.43 -17.89 -13.02
C ILE A 128 8.48 -18.71 -12.14
N LEU A 129 8.28 -18.25 -10.89
CA LEU A 129 7.24 -18.77 -10.01
C LEU A 129 5.91 -18.10 -10.39
N VAL A 130 4.90 -18.88 -10.78
CA VAL A 130 3.55 -18.36 -11.07
C VAL A 130 2.86 -18.00 -9.75
N VAL A 131 2.32 -16.79 -9.68
CA VAL A 131 1.71 -16.24 -8.45
C VAL A 131 0.23 -15.89 -8.60
N GLY A 132 -0.33 -15.99 -9.81
CA GLY A 132 -1.74 -15.77 -10.03
C GLY A 132 -2.14 -15.73 -11.49
N HIS A 133 -3.45 -15.76 -11.70
CA HIS A 133 -4.12 -15.62 -12.99
C HIS A 133 -5.04 -14.41 -12.93
N ASP A 134 -5.12 -13.64 -14.01
CA ASP A 134 -6.00 -12.48 -14.09
C ASP A 134 -7.48 -12.89 -14.07
N PRO A 135 -8.29 -12.46 -13.08
CA PRO A 135 -9.68 -12.88 -12.99
C PRO A 135 -10.60 -12.22 -14.04
N LEU A 136 -10.11 -11.26 -14.82
CA LEU A 136 -10.94 -10.38 -15.67
C LEU A 136 -10.77 -10.60 -17.17
N THR A 137 -9.99 -11.60 -17.60
CA THR A 137 -9.72 -11.85 -19.01
C THR A 137 -10.74 -12.79 -19.64
N ALA A 138 -11.04 -12.58 -20.92
CA ALA A 138 -11.96 -13.42 -21.70
C ALA A 138 -11.45 -14.88 -21.78
N PRO A 139 -12.34 -15.88 -22.00
CA PRO A 139 -11.95 -17.29 -21.94
C PRO A 139 -10.98 -17.75 -23.03
N SER A 140 -10.75 -16.95 -24.08
CA SER A 140 -9.85 -17.29 -25.19
C SER A 140 -8.39 -16.95 -24.93
N VAL A 141 -8.11 -15.86 -24.19
CA VAL A 141 -6.76 -15.41 -23.84
C VAL A 141 -6.76 -15.00 -22.38
N SER A 142 -5.98 -15.68 -21.55
CA SER A 142 -5.75 -15.34 -20.16
C SER A 142 -4.38 -14.71 -19.92
N ILE A 143 -4.27 -13.97 -18.82
CA ILE A 143 -3.00 -13.42 -18.35
C ILE A 143 -2.57 -14.19 -17.11
N LEU A 144 -1.32 -14.68 -17.12
CA LEU A 144 -0.65 -15.24 -15.95
C LEU A 144 0.33 -14.21 -15.39
N TYR A 145 0.49 -14.20 -14.08
CA TYR A 145 1.48 -13.38 -13.39
C TYR A 145 2.48 -14.27 -12.67
N GLY A 146 3.74 -13.85 -12.66
CA GLY A 146 4.80 -14.58 -11.99
C GLY A 146 5.88 -13.65 -11.44
N VAL A 147 6.80 -14.22 -10.69
CA VAL A 147 8.00 -13.55 -10.18
C VAL A 147 9.22 -14.36 -10.59
N ASP A 148 10.20 -13.70 -11.22
CA ASP A 148 11.41 -14.34 -11.71
C ASP A 148 12.50 -14.49 -10.62
N GLY A 149 13.57 -15.23 -10.93
CA GLY A 149 14.76 -15.37 -10.08
C GLY A 149 15.54 -14.06 -9.84
N GLN A 150 15.20 -12.96 -10.50
CA GLN A 150 15.69 -11.61 -10.19
C GLN A 150 14.74 -10.83 -9.27
N ARG A 151 13.67 -11.47 -8.80
CA ARG A 151 12.60 -10.92 -7.93
C ARG A 151 11.79 -9.82 -8.62
N ASN A 152 11.73 -9.84 -9.95
CA ASN A 152 10.89 -8.97 -10.74
C ASN A 152 9.60 -9.69 -11.11
N PHE A 153 8.50 -8.93 -11.13
CA PHE A 153 7.23 -9.38 -11.66
C PHE A 153 7.30 -9.52 -13.18
N ARG A 154 6.66 -10.58 -13.66
CA ARG A 154 6.49 -10.96 -15.06
C ARG A 154 5.02 -11.22 -15.32
N PHE A 155 4.63 -11.14 -16.59
CA PHE A 155 3.34 -11.63 -17.04
C PHE A 155 3.51 -12.44 -18.31
N ALA A 156 2.58 -13.36 -18.55
CA ALA A 156 2.45 -14.12 -19.78
C ALA A 156 1.04 -14.02 -20.32
N THR A 157 0.90 -14.09 -21.63
CA THR A 157 -0.38 -14.38 -22.27
C THR A 157 -0.48 -15.88 -22.47
N SER A 158 -1.64 -16.44 -22.16
CA SER A 158 -1.91 -17.87 -22.22
C SER A 158 -3.20 -18.10 -22.99
N SER A 159 -3.20 -19.10 -23.87
CA SER A 159 -4.40 -19.55 -24.58
C SER A 159 -4.61 -21.03 -24.29
N ARG A 160 -5.85 -21.51 -24.37
CA ARG A 160 -6.16 -22.90 -24.02
C ARG A 160 -5.37 -23.88 -24.90
N GLY A 161 -4.59 -24.76 -24.25
CA GLY A 161 -3.80 -25.80 -24.93
C GLY A 161 -2.47 -25.32 -25.54
N VAL A 162 -2.07 -24.08 -25.30
CA VAL A 162 -0.79 -23.51 -25.74
C VAL A 162 0.04 -23.16 -24.51
N GLU A 163 1.35 -23.39 -24.57
CA GLU A 163 2.25 -22.95 -23.49
C GLU A 163 2.21 -21.42 -23.33
N PRO A 164 2.18 -20.90 -22.09
CA PRO A 164 2.16 -19.46 -21.86
C PRO A 164 3.40 -18.77 -22.42
N LEU A 165 3.19 -17.67 -23.16
CA LEU A 165 4.28 -16.85 -23.67
C LEU A 165 4.60 -15.73 -22.68
N TRP A 166 5.71 -15.88 -21.96
CA TRP A 166 6.19 -14.87 -21.01
C TRP A 166 6.73 -13.63 -21.73
N ASN A 167 6.31 -12.46 -21.25
CA ASN A 167 6.83 -11.19 -21.75
C ASN A 167 8.30 -11.00 -21.32
N GLY A 168 9.15 -10.58 -22.26
CA GLY A 168 10.59 -10.38 -22.02
C GLY A 168 10.93 -9.25 -21.05
N LYS A 169 9.99 -8.31 -20.79
CA LYS A 169 10.21 -7.18 -19.88
C LYS A 169 9.96 -7.57 -18.42
N ALA A 170 10.82 -7.06 -17.54
CA ALA A 170 10.75 -7.26 -16.10
C ALA A 170 10.13 -6.04 -15.44
N TYR A 171 9.30 -6.25 -14.42
CA TYR A 171 8.64 -5.18 -13.68
C TYR A 171 8.98 -5.25 -12.20
N PRO A 172 9.25 -4.11 -11.55
CA PRO A 172 9.75 -4.13 -10.18
C PRO A 172 8.67 -4.30 -9.10
N ASP A 173 7.41 -4.18 -9.47
CA ASP A 173 6.23 -4.33 -8.61
C ASP A 173 5.07 -4.87 -9.44
N PHE A 174 4.05 -5.39 -8.76
CA PHE A 174 2.94 -6.06 -9.40
C PHE A 174 2.04 -5.10 -10.18
N ALA A 175 1.79 -3.88 -9.68
CA ALA A 175 0.95 -2.90 -10.36
C ALA A 175 1.54 -2.51 -11.73
N SER A 176 2.86 -2.36 -11.81
CA SER A 176 3.58 -2.14 -13.07
C SER A 176 3.40 -3.29 -14.06
N ALA A 177 3.53 -4.53 -13.60
CA ALA A 177 3.33 -5.73 -14.43
C ALA A 177 1.87 -5.85 -14.89
N TRP A 178 0.92 -5.61 -13.98
CA TRP A 178 -0.51 -5.64 -14.26
C TRP A 178 -0.90 -4.62 -15.32
N LEU A 179 -0.51 -3.35 -15.18
CA LEU A 179 -0.80 -2.31 -16.17
C LEU A 179 -0.23 -2.65 -17.55
N ALA A 180 1.00 -3.17 -17.60
CA ALA A 180 1.61 -3.57 -18.86
C ALA A 180 0.90 -4.79 -19.48
N ALA A 181 0.49 -5.76 -18.67
CA ALA A 181 -0.27 -6.90 -19.14
C ALA A 181 -1.63 -6.48 -19.70
N ARG A 182 -2.30 -5.52 -19.06
CA ARG A 182 -3.56 -4.93 -19.53
C ARG A 182 -3.38 -4.18 -20.85
N ALA A 183 -2.30 -3.42 -21.02
CA ALA A 183 -1.98 -2.77 -22.29
C ALA A 183 -1.75 -3.79 -23.43
N VAL A 184 -1.00 -4.87 -23.18
CA VAL A 184 -0.79 -5.93 -24.17
C VAL A 184 -2.10 -6.66 -24.49
N HIS A 185 -2.93 -6.93 -23.48
CA HIS A 185 -4.23 -7.54 -23.71
C HIS A 185 -5.16 -6.63 -24.53
N ALA A 186 -5.17 -5.31 -24.28
CA ALA A 186 -5.91 -4.35 -25.08
C ALA A 186 -5.42 -4.32 -26.53
N LEU A 187 -4.10 -4.42 -26.75
CA LEU A 187 -3.51 -4.55 -28.08
C LEU A 187 -3.96 -5.82 -28.81
N ILE A 188 -4.05 -6.96 -28.11
CA ILE A 188 -4.55 -8.22 -28.68
C ILE A 188 -6.03 -8.10 -29.09
N GLN A 189 -6.81 -7.28 -28.37
CA GLN A 189 -8.22 -7.02 -28.66
C GLN A 189 -8.44 -5.86 -29.66
N ASP A 190 -7.36 -5.25 -30.16
CA ASP A 190 -7.40 -4.06 -31.04
C ASP A 190 -8.16 -2.85 -30.45
N ASP A 191 -8.09 -2.68 -29.11
CA ASP A 191 -8.73 -1.55 -28.40
C ASP A 191 -7.73 -0.41 -28.17
N SER A 192 -7.66 0.52 -29.12
CA SER A 192 -6.74 1.67 -29.06
C SER A 192 -6.95 2.61 -27.86
N ALA A 193 -8.19 2.73 -27.35
CA ALA A 193 -8.49 3.60 -26.22
C ALA A 193 -7.95 3.01 -24.92
N ASP A 194 -8.16 1.70 -24.73
CA ASP A 194 -7.65 0.98 -23.56
C ASP A 194 -6.11 0.91 -23.57
N ILE A 195 -5.47 0.73 -24.74
CA ILE A 195 -3.99 0.78 -24.83
C ILE A 195 -3.47 2.11 -24.29
N HIS A 196 -4.02 3.24 -24.76
CA HIS A 196 -3.56 4.56 -24.33
C HIS A 196 -3.79 4.80 -22.82
N GLU A 197 -4.93 4.34 -22.29
CA GLU A 197 -5.24 4.43 -20.86
C GLU A 197 -4.22 3.66 -20.01
N TYR A 198 -3.92 2.40 -20.36
CA TYR A 198 -2.99 1.58 -19.56
C TYR A 198 -1.53 2.01 -19.69
N GLU A 199 -1.09 2.46 -20.86
CA GLU A 199 0.26 3.00 -21.03
C GLU A 199 0.45 4.31 -20.25
N THR A 200 -0.58 5.16 -20.25
CA THR A 200 -0.58 6.41 -19.48
C THR A 200 -0.60 6.14 -17.98
N ALA A 201 -1.45 5.20 -17.54
CA ALA A 201 -1.48 4.73 -16.16
C ALA A 201 -0.13 4.15 -15.72
N HIS A 202 0.56 3.40 -16.58
CA HIS A 202 1.88 2.86 -16.28
C HIS A 202 2.92 3.97 -16.03
N ARG A 203 2.94 5.01 -16.87
CA ARG A 203 3.83 6.17 -16.68
C ARG A 203 3.52 6.92 -15.38
N GLU A 204 2.25 7.12 -15.06
CA GLU A 204 1.83 7.80 -13.84
C GLU A 204 2.15 6.98 -12.59
N HIS A 205 1.94 5.66 -12.63
CA HIS A 205 2.29 4.76 -11.54
C HIS A 205 3.79 4.82 -11.20
N MET A 206 4.66 4.97 -12.19
CA MET A 206 6.09 5.14 -11.95
C MET A 206 6.41 6.37 -11.07
N TRP A 207 5.61 7.44 -11.15
CA TRP A 207 5.72 8.58 -10.24
C TRP A 207 5.19 8.24 -8.84
N VAL A 208 4.00 7.61 -8.79
CA VAL A 208 3.34 7.16 -7.55
C VAL A 208 4.24 6.23 -6.75
N ARG A 209 4.99 5.34 -7.40
CA ARG A 209 5.84 4.34 -6.75
C ARG A 209 6.84 4.96 -5.78
N SER A 210 7.36 6.15 -6.06
CA SER A 210 8.26 6.86 -5.15
C SER A 210 7.60 7.26 -3.82
N TRP A 211 6.28 7.44 -3.82
CA TRP A 211 5.46 7.72 -2.64
C TRP A 211 5.10 6.44 -1.89
N HIS A 212 4.73 5.37 -2.62
CA HIS A 212 4.57 4.04 -2.03
C HIS A 212 5.85 3.58 -1.34
N HIS A 213 6.99 3.76 -2.01
CA HIS A 213 8.30 3.42 -1.49
C HIS A 213 8.53 3.96 -0.08
N ARG A 214 8.17 5.24 0.12
CA ARG A 214 8.36 5.97 1.36
C ARG A 214 7.14 5.91 2.29
N HIS A 215 6.24 4.93 2.11
CA HIS A 215 4.94 4.96 2.79
C HIS A 215 5.06 5.00 4.32
N PHE A 216 6.01 4.26 4.89
CA PHE A 216 6.25 4.26 6.33
C PHE A 216 7.41 5.14 6.78
N HIS A 217 7.99 5.93 5.87
CA HIS A 217 9.05 6.84 6.26
C HIS A 217 8.44 7.95 7.11
N ARG A 218 9.10 8.24 8.24
CA ARG A 218 8.81 9.48 8.96
C ARG A 218 9.18 10.62 8.02
N SER A 219 8.26 11.56 7.80
CA SER A 219 8.56 12.82 7.13
C SER A 219 9.76 13.43 7.86
N GLY A 220 10.93 13.39 7.21
CA GLY A 220 12.18 13.87 7.81
C GLY A 220 12.20 15.39 7.91
N LYS A 221 13.40 15.98 7.89
CA LYS A 221 13.63 17.44 7.90
C LYS A 221 12.95 18.22 6.75
N LEU A 222 12.32 17.55 5.78
CA LEU A 222 11.60 18.20 4.69
C LEU A 222 10.19 18.60 5.16
N PRO A 223 9.78 19.88 5.03
CA PRO A 223 8.45 20.32 5.42
C PRO A 223 7.37 19.54 4.67
N VAL A 224 6.47 18.89 5.41
CA VAL A 224 5.35 18.09 4.88
C VAL A 224 4.51 18.84 3.84
N ILE A 225 4.45 20.17 3.96
CA ILE A 225 3.76 21.06 3.03
C ILE A 225 4.40 21.10 1.64
N ARG A 226 5.73 21.03 1.54
CA ARG A 226 6.41 20.96 0.24
C ARG A 226 6.11 19.63 -0.46
N LEU A 227 6.09 18.53 0.30
CA LEU A 227 5.72 17.22 -0.23
C LEU A 227 4.26 17.20 -0.72
N TYR A 228 3.35 17.83 0.03
CA TYR A 228 1.96 18.00 -0.39
C TYR A 228 1.84 18.83 -1.68
N ALA A 229 2.56 19.96 -1.81
CA ALA A 229 2.57 20.76 -3.03
C ALA A 229 3.05 19.94 -4.25
N GLN A 230 4.13 19.19 -4.08
CA GLN A 230 4.68 18.31 -5.12
C GLN A 230 3.68 17.22 -5.53
N ALA A 231 3.09 16.51 -4.56
CA ALA A 231 2.10 15.47 -4.83
C ALA A 231 0.86 16.05 -5.52
N ASN A 232 0.40 17.24 -5.10
CA ASN A 232 -0.74 17.90 -5.73
C ASN A 232 -0.46 18.32 -7.17
N ALA A 233 0.75 18.83 -7.46
CA ALA A 233 1.14 19.14 -8.84
C ALA A 233 1.17 17.88 -9.72
N GLN A 234 1.68 16.76 -9.21
CA GLN A 234 1.65 15.49 -9.92
C GLN A 234 0.22 14.99 -10.15
N LEU A 235 -0.68 15.12 -9.17
CA LEU A 235 -2.10 14.78 -9.33
C LEU A 235 -2.77 15.57 -10.47
N MET A 236 -2.47 16.86 -10.61
CA MET A 236 -3.02 17.68 -11.69
C MET A 236 -2.51 17.26 -13.08
N ASN A 237 -1.38 16.55 -13.15
CA ASN A 237 -0.81 16.03 -14.39
C ASN A 237 -1.29 14.60 -14.72
N CYS A 238 -2.02 13.93 -13.81
CA CYS A 238 -2.55 12.59 -14.05
C CYS A 238 -3.78 12.63 -14.97
N GLN A 239 -3.71 11.86 -16.05
CA GLN A 239 -4.69 11.72 -17.12
C GLN A 239 -5.42 10.38 -17.08
N SER A 240 -4.80 9.32 -16.56
CA SER A 240 -5.47 8.02 -16.43
C SER A 240 -6.39 7.96 -15.21
N ALA A 241 -7.43 7.11 -15.25
CA ALA A 241 -8.28 6.85 -14.10
C ALA A 241 -7.49 6.20 -12.96
N PHE A 242 -6.61 5.24 -13.28
CA PHE A 242 -5.78 4.54 -12.32
C PHE A 242 -4.78 5.48 -11.61
N GLY A 243 -3.99 6.22 -12.37
CA GLY A 243 -2.98 7.12 -11.81
C GLY A 243 -3.60 8.30 -11.05
N ARG A 244 -4.74 8.84 -11.50
CA ARG A 244 -5.51 9.81 -10.71
C ARG A 244 -5.95 9.24 -9.36
N ALA A 245 -6.47 8.02 -9.33
CA ALA A 245 -6.94 7.39 -8.09
C ALA A 245 -5.80 7.13 -7.10
N GLU A 246 -4.67 6.61 -7.59
CA GLU A 246 -3.47 6.39 -6.78
C GLU A 246 -2.89 7.70 -6.25
N MET A 247 -2.65 8.68 -7.12
CA MET A 247 -2.05 9.95 -6.72
C MET A 247 -2.98 10.76 -5.81
N LYS A 248 -4.31 10.65 -5.98
CA LYS A 248 -5.29 11.23 -5.05
C LYS A 248 -5.09 10.69 -3.64
N THR A 249 -4.91 9.37 -3.51
CA THR A 249 -4.65 8.72 -2.22
C THR A 249 -3.36 9.25 -1.57
N VAL A 250 -2.30 9.47 -2.36
CA VAL A 250 -1.05 10.08 -1.89
C VAL A 250 -1.28 11.51 -1.38
N VAL A 251 -1.98 12.34 -2.15
CA VAL A 251 -2.26 13.74 -1.78
C VAL A 251 -3.13 13.82 -0.52
N GLU A 252 -4.15 12.98 -0.42
CA GLU A 252 -5.03 12.89 0.75
C GLU A 252 -4.26 12.44 2.00
N ARG A 253 -3.32 11.49 1.85
CA ARG A 253 -2.42 11.10 2.93
C ARG A 253 -1.54 12.27 3.39
N MET A 254 -0.91 12.99 2.45
CA MET A 254 -0.08 14.15 2.81
C MET A 254 -0.90 15.22 3.52
N ALA A 255 -2.15 15.44 3.11
CA ALA A 255 -3.07 16.33 3.78
C ALA A 255 -3.38 15.88 5.22
N PHE A 256 -3.58 14.58 5.43
CA PHE A 256 -3.73 14.00 6.76
C PHE A 256 -2.47 14.18 7.63
N ASP A 257 -1.28 13.97 7.06
CA ASP A 257 -0.01 14.18 7.76
C ASP A 257 0.19 15.65 8.16
N ILE A 258 -0.23 16.61 7.33
CA ILE A 258 -0.27 18.05 7.68
C ILE A 258 -1.20 18.29 8.87
N ALA A 259 -2.45 17.81 8.80
CA ALA A 259 -3.43 18.02 9.88
C ALA A 259 -2.96 17.39 11.20
N ARG A 260 -2.38 16.18 11.15
CA ARG A 260 -1.79 15.51 12.32
C ARG A 260 -0.61 16.31 12.89
N THR A 261 0.24 16.87 12.04
CA THR A 261 1.38 17.69 12.48
C THR A 261 0.90 18.98 13.14
N ALA A 262 -0.11 19.64 12.57
CA ALA A 262 -0.72 20.84 13.15
C ALA A 262 -1.32 20.56 14.53
N PHE A 263 -2.03 19.43 14.66
CA PHE A 263 -2.56 18.95 15.95
C PHE A 263 -1.46 18.76 17.00
N GLN A 264 -0.41 18.01 16.64
CA GLN A 264 0.70 17.68 17.53
C GLN A 264 1.51 18.91 17.97
N ARG A 265 1.56 19.95 17.12
CA ARG A 265 2.24 21.21 17.40
C ARG A 265 1.32 22.29 17.99
N HIS A 266 0.06 21.96 18.29
CA HIS A 266 -0.94 22.89 18.83
C HIS A 266 -1.10 24.17 17.99
N MET A 267 -1.11 24.04 16.67
CA MET A 267 -1.23 25.17 15.73
C MET A 267 -2.33 24.93 14.70
N THR A 268 -2.74 25.98 13.98
CA THR A 268 -3.67 25.80 12.86
C THR A 268 -2.97 25.26 11.62
N VAL A 269 -3.73 24.66 10.70
CA VAL A 269 -3.20 24.24 9.40
C VAL A 269 -2.64 25.45 8.63
N ALA A 270 -3.28 26.61 8.75
CA ALA A 270 -2.82 27.86 8.15
C ALA A 270 -1.46 28.32 8.72
N ASP A 271 -1.29 28.32 10.04
CA ASP A 271 -0.03 28.71 10.68
C ASP A 271 1.12 27.78 10.24
N LEU A 272 0.84 26.47 10.13
CA LEU A 272 1.82 25.50 9.64
C LEU A 272 2.23 25.76 8.18
N ILE A 273 1.30 26.23 7.33
CA ILE A 273 1.56 26.66 5.94
C ILE A 273 2.47 27.89 5.92
N GLU A 274 2.16 28.90 6.75
CA GLU A 274 2.96 30.13 6.85
C GLU A 274 4.40 29.82 7.28
N GLU A 275 4.61 28.95 8.27
CA GLU A 275 5.96 28.56 8.74
C GLU A 275 6.81 27.85 7.67
N SER A 276 6.20 27.26 6.65
CA SER A 276 6.93 26.42 5.68
C SER A 276 7.55 27.19 4.52
N ASP A 277 7.40 28.52 4.48
CA ASP A 277 7.78 29.41 3.36
C ASP A 277 7.30 28.88 1.99
N ALA A 278 6.21 28.11 2.00
CA ALA A 278 5.67 27.48 0.81
C ALA A 278 4.75 28.47 0.09
N LEU A 279 5.36 29.47 -0.57
CA LEU A 279 4.71 30.55 -1.31
C LEU A 279 3.63 30.09 -2.32
N SER A 280 3.62 28.81 -2.69
CA SER A 280 2.66 28.21 -3.64
C SER A 280 1.33 27.78 -3.04
N ILE A 281 1.15 27.76 -1.71
CA ILE A 281 -0.09 27.29 -1.07
C ILE A 281 -0.82 28.46 -0.41
N SER A 282 -2.00 28.79 -0.94
CA SER A 282 -2.87 29.83 -0.38
C SER A 282 -3.39 29.41 1.00
N LEU A 283 -3.57 30.36 1.92
CA LEU A 283 -4.25 30.14 3.21
C LEU A 283 -5.67 29.56 3.04
N ARG A 284 -6.33 29.84 1.91
CA ARG A 284 -7.63 29.25 1.56
C ARG A 284 -7.56 27.73 1.36
N SER A 285 -6.37 27.18 1.10
CA SER A 285 -6.14 25.75 0.94
C SER A 285 -6.21 24.97 2.25
N ALA A 286 -6.21 25.64 3.42
CA ALA A 286 -6.30 24.96 4.72
C ALA A 286 -7.60 24.13 4.87
N ASN A 287 -8.74 24.65 4.40
CA ASN A 287 -10.00 23.90 4.40
C ASN A 287 -9.97 22.71 3.43
N THR A 288 -9.38 22.88 2.25
CA THR A 288 -9.18 21.79 1.29
C THR A 288 -8.28 20.70 1.86
N ILE A 289 -7.21 21.06 2.57
CA ILE A 289 -6.33 20.11 3.27
C ILE A 289 -7.13 19.33 4.32
N LYS A 290 -7.93 20.01 5.16
CA LYS A 290 -8.77 19.33 6.15
C LYS A 290 -9.80 18.39 5.50
N GLN A 291 -10.43 18.80 4.41
CA GLN A 291 -11.37 17.95 3.66
C GLN A 291 -10.68 16.71 3.08
N ARG A 292 -9.51 16.87 2.47
CA ARG A 292 -8.70 15.76 1.93
C ARG A 292 -8.19 14.82 3.03
N ALA A 293 -7.82 15.36 4.19
CA ALA A 293 -7.46 14.57 5.35
C ALA A 293 -8.63 13.67 5.81
N ARG A 294 -9.86 14.20 5.86
CA ARG A 294 -11.05 13.39 6.16
C ARG A 294 -11.30 12.31 5.11
N ALA A 295 -11.13 12.62 3.82
CA ALA A 295 -11.25 11.62 2.76
C ALA A 295 -10.23 10.47 2.94
N TYR A 296 -9.01 10.79 3.36
CA TYR A 296 -8.01 9.78 3.69
C TYR A 296 -8.45 8.88 4.86
N VAL A 297 -8.95 9.47 5.95
CA VAL A 297 -9.44 8.71 7.11
C VAL A 297 -10.60 7.79 6.71
N ALA A 298 -11.56 8.31 5.95
CA ALA A 298 -12.74 7.55 5.53
C ALA A 298 -12.40 6.35 4.61
N THR A 299 -11.38 6.47 3.76
CA THR A 299 -11.09 5.47 2.72
C THR A 299 -9.89 4.59 3.00
N CYS A 300 -8.87 5.10 3.67
CA CYS A 300 -7.56 4.47 3.78
C CYS A 300 -7.12 4.16 5.21
N ILE A 301 -7.76 4.73 6.23
CA ILE A 301 -7.53 4.34 7.62
C ILE A 301 -8.39 3.14 7.96
N ASP A 302 -7.81 2.25 8.76
CA ASP A 302 -8.49 1.10 9.33
C ASP A 302 -9.79 1.52 10.02
N PRO A 303 -10.94 0.91 9.69
CA PRO A 303 -12.22 1.23 10.33
C PRO A 303 -12.18 1.37 11.85
N MET A 304 -11.36 0.57 12.55
CA MET A 304 -11.25 0.61 14.00
C MET A 304 -10.46 1.80 14.54
N ALA A 305 -9.54 2.35 13.74
CA ALA A 305 -8.78 3.55 14.11
C ALA A 305 -9.47 4.84 13.66
N ARG A 306 -10.52 4.77 12.83
CA ARG A 306 -11.21 5.96 12.29
C ARG A 306 -11.76 6.88 13.36
N PRO A 307 -12.48 6.42 14.41
CA PRO A 307 -13.08 7.32 15.39
C PRO A 307 -12.06 8.22 16.09
N GLU A 308 -10.89 7.67 16.41
CA GLU A 308 -9.79 8.42 17.00
C GLU A 308 -9.24 9.47 16.02
N MET A 309 -9.03 9.08 14.76
CA MET A 309 -8.51 9.98 13.73
C MET A 309 -9.52 11.07 13.35
N ASP A 310 -10.82 10.78 13.34
CA ASP A 310 -11.86 11.77 13.13
C ASP A 310 -11.93 12.76 14.29
N THR A 311 -11.81 12.28 15.53
CA THR A 311 -11.72 13.14 16.72
C THR A 311 -10.52 14.07 16.65
N LEU A 312 -9.37 13.57 16.18
CA LEU A 312 -8.18 14.40 15.93
C LEU A 312 -8.51 15.49 14.90
N LEU A 313 -9.10 15.14 13.76
CA LEU A 313 -9.44 16.09 12.70
C LEU A 313 -10.50 17.11 13.13
N ASP A 314 -11.42 16.75 14.01
CA ASP A 314 -12.40 17.68 14.59
C ASP A 314 -11.71 18.76 15.42
N ARG A 315 -10.69 18.37 16.21
CA ARG A 315 -9.92 19.27 17.09
C ARG A 315 -8.92 20.16 16.34
N VAL A 316 -8.50 19.77 15.14
CA VAL A 316 -7.60 20.60 14.31
C VAL A 316 -8.34 21.80 13.74
N VAL A 317 -7.87 23.01 14.06
CA VAL A 317 -8.40 24.25 13.48
C VAL A 317 -7.74 24.48 12.11
N SER A 318 -8.56 24.68 11.07
CA SER A 318 -8.04 24.95 9.72
C SER A 318 -7.41 26.34 9.63
N TYR A 319 -8.14 27.35 10.10
CA TYR A 319 -7.80 28.76 9.97
C TYR A 319 -8.57 29.56 11.02
N VAL A 320 -7.91 30.53 11.66
CA VAL A 320 -8.56 31.55 12.49
C VAL A 320 -8.53 32.88 11.73
N PRO A 321 -9.68 33.49 11.39
CA PRO A 321 -9.68 34.81 10.78
C PRO A 321 -8.97 35.81 11.69
N ARG A 322 -7.88 36.42 11.22
CA ARG A 322 -7.29 37.57 11.92
C ARG A 322 -8.31 38.69 11.92
N ARG A 323 -8.89 38.99 13.09
CA ARG A 323 -9.68 40.22 13.27
C ARG A 323 -8.69 41.38 13.28
N CYS A 324 -8.76 42.27 12.31
CA CYS A 324 -8.05 43.55 12.40
C CYS A 324 -8.59 44.32 13.61
N PRO A 325 -7.73 44.90 14.46
CA PRO A 325 -8.16 45.80 15.53
C PRO A 325 -8.80 47.08 15.00
#